data_AF-B4QSV0-F1
#
_entry.id   AF-B4QSV0-F1
#
_cell.length_a   1.000
_cell.length_b   1.000
_cell.length_c   1.000
_cell.angle_alpha   90.00
_cell.angle_beta   90.00
_cell.angle_gamma   90.00
#
_symmetry.space_group_name_H-M   'P 1'
#
loop_
_entity.id
_entity.type
_entity.pdbx_description
1 polymer ?
#
loop_
_entity_poly.entity_id
_entity_poly.type
_entity_poly.pdbx_seq_one_letter_code
_entity_poly.pdbx_strand_id
1 'polypeptide(L)'
;MPSHWPCLLILLVLIVLLLAVGGYYTIIHPKQIHLESCYHKGGACRETWNCEERYRSRVRTTCINKRKVCCMSTLQIKSLQDAEYYAE
;
A
#
# COMPACT_ATOMS: atom_id res chain seq x y z
N MET A 1 48.46 -24.32 2.98
CA MET A 1 47.36 -23.35 2.72
C MET A 1 46.45 -23.39 3.93
N PRO A 2 46.33 -22.30 4.71
CA PRO A 2 45.42 -22.28 5.85
C PRO A 2 43.99 -22.50 5.36
N SER A 3 43.24 -23.36 6.05
CA SER A 3 41.87 -23.70 5.68
C SER A 3 41.01 -22.45 5.76
N HIS A 4 40.57 -21.94 4.60
CA HIS A 4 39.64 -20.81 4.50
C HIS A 4 38.16 -21.20 4.75
N TRP A 5 37.89 -22.50 4.91
CA TRP A 5 36.59 -23.08 5.23
C TRP A 5 35.85 -22.43 6.41
N PRO A 6 36.47 -22.19 7.60
CA PRO A 6 35.81 -21.52 8.71
C PRO A 6 35.40 -20.08 8.37
N CYS A 7 36.24 -19.33 7.65
CA CYS A 7 35.90 -17.97 7.20
C CYS A 7 34.71 -17.99 6.24
N LEU A 8 34.68 -18.97 5.33
CA LEU A 8 33.60 -19.14 4.35
C LEU A 8 32.27 -19.48 5.04
N LEU A 9 32.30 -20.33 6.07
CA LEU A 9 31.12 -20.64 6.88
C LEU A 9 30.59 -19.43 7.65
N ILE A 10 31.47 -18.66 8.30
CA ILE A 10 31.07 -17.43 9.01
C ILE A 10 30.44 -16.43 8.04
N LEU A 11 31.04 -16.25 6.87
CA LEU A 11 30.51 -15.36 5.84
C LEU A 11 29.12 -15.80 5.37
N LEU A 12 28.91 -17.10 5.16
CA LEU A 12 27.61 -17.67 4.79
C LEU A 12 26.54 -17.39 5.84
N VAL A 13 26.85 -17.58 7.13
CA VAL A 13 25.94 -17.31 8.23
C VAL A 13 25.56 -15.82 8.28
N LEU A 14 26.52 -14.92 8.09
CA LEU A 14 26.27 -13.49 8.06
C LEU A 14 25.38 -13.08 6.89
N ILE A 15 25.60 -13.65 5.70
CA ILE A 15 24.76 -13.39 4.51
C ILE A 15 23.31 -13.84 4.78
N VAL A 16 23.12 -15.04 5.33
CA VAL A 16 21.78 -15.56 5.66
C VAL A 16 21.08 -14.66 6.68
N LEU A 17 21.79 -14.20 7.72
CA LEU A 17 21.25 -13.27 8.72
C LEU A 17 20.83 -11.93 8.09
N LEU A 18 21.68 -11.35 7.24
CA LEU A 18 21.36 -10.09 6.56
C LEU A 18 20.16 -10.22 5.63
N LEU A 19 20.05 -11.32 4.89
CA LEU A 19 18.90 -11.59 4.03
C LEU A 19 17.63 -11.83 4.84
N ALA A 20 17.70 -12.53 5.96
CA ALA A 20 16.55 -12.75 6.85
C ALA A 20 16.04 -11.44 7.44
N VAL A 21 16.94 -10.59 7.94
CA VAL A 21 16.58 -9.27 8.49
C VAL A 21 16.06 -8.35 7.39
N GLY A 22 16.76 -8.24 6.26
CA GLY A 22 16.32 -7.44 5.12
C GLY A 22 14.95 -7.87 4.60
N GLY A 23 14.76 -9.18 4.42
CA GLY A 23 13.49 -9.78 4.03
C GLY A 23 12.36 -9.44 5.01
N TYR A 24 12.59 -9.66 6.31
CA TYR A 24 11.64 -9.32 7.37
C TYR A 24 11.19 -7.85 7.31
N TYR A 25 12.14 -6.91 7.20
CA TYR A 25 11.81 -5.48 7.09
C TYR A 25 11.09 -5.14 5.79
N THR A 26 11.47 -5.73 4.65
CA THR A 26 10.79 -5.49 3.38
C THR A 26 9.36 -6.01 3.33
N ILE A 27 9.07 -7.11 4.04
CA ILE A 27 7.72 -7.70 4.11
C ILE A 27 6.84 -6.92 5.10
N ILE A 28 7.42 -6.47 6.23
CA ILE A 28 6.65 -5.84 7.30
C ILE A 28 6.38 -4.36 7.06
N HIS A 29 7.21 -3.66 6.31
CA HIS A 29 6.90 -2.28 5.93
C HIS A 29 5.92 -2.29 4.74
N PRO A 30 4.62 -2.02 4.98
CA PRO A 30 3.65 -2.00 3.89
C PRO A 30 4.09 -0.94 2.87
N LYS A 31 4.06 -1.32 1.58
CA LYS A 31 4.20 -0.42 0.45
C LYS A 31 3.43 0.88 0.76
N GLN A 32 4.11 2.01 0.63
CA GLN A 32 3.50 3.33 0.82
C GLN A 32 2.14 3.34 0.11
N ILE A 33 1.07 3.58 0.86
CA ILE A 33 -0.30 3.62 0.32
C ILE A 33 -0.28 4.62 -0.83
N HIS A 34 -0.29 4.15 -2.06
CA HIS A 34 -0.29 5.00 -3.24
C HIS A 34 -1.65 5.70 -3.25
N LEU A 35 -1.67 6.95 -2.79
CA LEU A 35 -2.88 7.75 -2.79
C LEU A 35 -3.23 8.06 -4.24
N GLU A 36 -4.38 7.57 -4.69
CA GLU A 36 -4.87 7.92 -6.01
C GLU A 36 -5.32 9.39 -6.04
N SER A 37 -5.14 10.05 -7.19
CA SER A 37 -5.68 11.40 -7.39
C SER A 37 -7.18 11.33 -7.68
N CYS A 38 -7.98 11.93 -6.80
CA CYS A 38 -9.43 12.01 -6.97
C CYS A 38 -9.85 12.67 -8.29
N TYR A 39 -9.13 13.73 -8.69
CA TYR A 39 -9.41 14.47 -9.92
C TYR A 39 -9.14 13.63 -11.17
N HIS A 40 -8.08 12.80 -11.18
CA HIS A 40 -7.78 11.92 -12.31
C HIS A 40 -8.83 10.81 -12.50
N LYS A 41 -9.56 10.46 -11.45
CA LYS A 41 -10.66 9.49 -11.50
C LYS A 41 -12.02 10.14 -11.82
N GLY A 42 -12.05 11.45 -12.14
CA GLY A 42 -13.29 12.17 -12.45
C GLY A 42 -14.14 12.54 -11.23
N GLY A 43 -13.54 12.55 -10.04
CA GLY A 43 -14.15 13.00 -8.79
C GLY A 43 -13.66 14.38 -8.34
N ALA A 44 -14.27 14.89 -7.28
CA ALA A 44 -13.90 16.16 -6.66
C ALA A 44 -13.72 16.00 -5.14
N CYS A 45 -12.76 16.74 -4.56
CA CYS A 45 -12.61 16.77 -3.11
C CYS A 45 -13.72 17.63 -2.48
N ARG A 46 -14.54 17.02 -1.63
CA ARG A 46 -15.64 17.69 -0.93
C ARG A 46 -15.61 17.37 0.56
N GLU A 47 -16.27 18.21 1.34
CA GLU A 47 -16.53 17.92 2.75
C GLU A 47 -17.42 16.69 2.89
N THR A 48 -17.29 15.96 3.99
CA THR A 48 -18.05 14.73 4.24
C THR A 48 -19.56 14.94 4.19
N TRP A 49 -20.06 16.09 4.65
CA TRP A 49 -21.48 16.45 4.62
C TRP A 49 -21.98 16.89 3.24
N ASN A 50 -21.07 17.20 2.30
CA ASN A 50 -21.41 17.65 0.95
C ASN A 50 -21.19 16.55 -0.11
N CYS A 51 -21.00 15.31 0.35
CA CYS A 51 -20.88 14.13 -0.48
C CYS A 51 -21.73 13.01 0.11
N GLU A 52 -22.74 12.60 -0.63
CA GLU A 52 -23.59 11.50 -0.23
C GLU A 52 -22.79 10.18 -0.27
N GLU A 53 -23.02 9.29 0.71
CA GLU A 53 -22.15 8.13 0.95
C GLU A 53 -22.01 7.20 -0.27
N ARG A 54 -23.03 7.16 -1.14
CA ARG A 54 -23.07 6.36 -2.37
C ARG A 54 -22.09 6.83 -3.45
N TYR A 55 -21.67 8.08 -3.40
CA TYR A 55 -20.72 8.71 -4.32
C TYR A 55 -19.33 8.84 -3.72
N ARG A 56 -19.15 8.47 -2.45
CA ARG A 56 -17.85 8.55 -1.79
C ARG A 56 -16.92 7.47 -2.35
N SER A 57 -15.73 7.87 -2.79
CA SER A 57 -14.67 6.94 -3.19
C SER A 57 -14.30 6.02 -2.03
N ARG A 58 -14.23 4.70 -2.29
CA ARG A 58 -13.74 3.72 -1.31
C ARG A 58 -12.22 3.73 -1.16
N VAL A 59 -11.50 4.07 -2.23
CA VAL A 59 -10.03 4.13 -2.23
C VAL A 59 -9.56 5.41 -1.53
N ARG A 60 -8.44 5.29 -0.79
CA ARG A 60 -7.79 6.42 -0.14
C ARG A 60 -7.15 7.33 -1.19
N THR A 61 -7.69 8.52 -1.34
CA THR A 61 -7.24 9.50 -2.33
C THR A 61 -6.49 10.65 -1.67
N THR A 62 -5.79 11.42 -2.48
CA THR A 62 -5.07 12.63 -2.05
C THR A 62 -5.94 13.69 -1.36
N CYS A 63 -7.27 13.63 -1.47
CA CYS A 63 -8.19 14.52 -0.76
C CYS A 63 -8.08 14.41 0.77
N ILE A 64 -7.62 13.27 1.30
CA ILE A 64 -7.49 13.04 2.74
C ILE A 64 -6.46 13.99 3.39
N ASN A 65 -5.45 14.43 2.64
CA ASN A 65 -4.46 15.40 3.12
C ASN A 65 -5.11 16.75 3.48
N LYS A 66 -6.26 17.07 2.88
CA LYS A 66 -7.05 18.27 3.20
C LYS A 66 -8.20 17.99 4.17
N ARG A 67 -8.22 16.82 4.82
CA ARG A 67 -9.34 16.31 5.64
C ARG A 67 -10.69 16.26 4.90
N LYS A 68 -10.64 16.06 3.58
CA LYS A 68 -11.83 15.97 2.71
C LYS A 68 -11.98 14.55 2.16
N VAL A 69 -13.17 14.26 1.64
CA VAL A 69 -13.45 13.00 0.95
C VAL A 69 -13.44 13.21 -0.56
N CYS A 70 -13.05 12.19 -1.30
CA CYS A 70 -13.22 12.19 -2.74
C CYS A 70 -14.65 11.78 -3.09
N CYS A 71 -15.38 12.70 -3.70
CA CYS A 71 -16.73 12.49 -4.18
C CYS A 71 -16.69 12.22 -5.69
N MET A 72 -17.06 11.02 -6.10
CA MET A 72 -17.15 10.61 -7.49
C MET A 72 -18.40 11.20 -8.15
N SER A 73 -18.32 11.41 -9.46
CA SER A 73 -19.47 11.77 -10.29
C SER A 73 -20.38 10.57 -10.58
N THR A 74 -19.84 9.36 -10.47
CA THR A 74 -20.56 8.09 -10.67
C THR A 74 -20.78 7.36 -9.35
N LEU A 75 -21.86 6.57 -9.30
CA LEU A 75 -22.15 5.69 -8.17
C LEU A 75 -21.04 4.63 -8.03
N GLN A 76 -20.52 4.47 -6.82
CA GLN A 76 -19.57 3.40 -6.51
C GLN A 76 -20.37 2.11 -6.23
N ILE A 77 -20.80 1.42 -7.30
CA ILE A 77 -21.44 0.11 -7.20
C ILE A 77 -20.40 -0.89 -6.67
N LYS A 78 -20.81 -1.71 -5.70
CA LYS A 78 -20.02 -2.80 -5.10
C LYS A 78 -19.67 -3.84 -6.18
N SER A 79 -18.68 -3.54 -7.02
CA SER A 79 -18.18 -4.47 -8.01
C SER A 79 -17.15 -5.39 -7.36
N LEU A 80 -17.11 -6.63 -7.83
CA LEU A 80 -16.32 -7.76 -7.33
C LEU A 80 -14.80 -7.51 -7.16
N GLN A 81 -14.27 -6.35 -7.53
CA GLN A 81 -12.86 -5.98 -7.37
C GLN A 81 -12.41 -5.80 -5.92
N ASP A 82 -13.33 -5.53 -4.98
CA ASP A 82 -13.01 -5.51 -3.54
C ASP A 82 -12.66 -6.92 -3.01
N ALA A 83 -13.00 -8.01 -3.69
CA ALA A 83 -12.73 -9.38 -3.21
C ALA A 83 -11.29 -9.86 -3.49
N GLU A 84 -10.61 -9.30 -4.50
CA GLU A 84 -9.23 -9.67 -4.81
C GLU A 84 -8.21 -9.00 -3.88
N TYR A 85 -8.49 -7.79 -3.36
CA TYR A 85 -7.57 -7.08 -2.45
C TYR A 85 -7.58 -7.61 -1.01
N TYR A 86 -8.58 -8.41 -0.62
CA TYR A 86 -8.59 -9.12 0.68
C TYR A 86 -8.14 -10.59 0.57
N ALA A 87 -7.72 -11.03 -0.62
CA ALA A 87 -7.28 -12.39 -0.90
C ALA A 87 -5.75 -12.53 -1.08
N GLU A 88 -4.99 -11.43 -1.00
CA GLU A 88 -3.51 -11.43 -0.99
C GLU A 88 -2.92 -11.17 0.41
#